data_AF-A0A165FZ07-F1
#
_entry.id   AF-A0A165FZ07-F1
#
_cell.length_a   1.000
_cell.length_b   1.000
_cell.length_c   1.000
_cell.angle_alpha   90.00
_cell.angle_beta   90.00
_cell.angle_gamma   90.00
#
_symmetry.space_group_name_H-M   'P 1'
#
loop_
_entity.id
_entity.type
_entity.pdbx_description
1 polymer ?
#
loop_
_entity_poly.entity_id
_entity_poly.type
_entity_poly.pdbx_seq_one_letter_code
_entity_poly.pdbx_strand_id
1 'polypeptide(L)'
;GAKSDVTIPGWCSDYADVFSKTEFDKLPPRRRWDHEINLRDGWESDRKLRGRNYHLAPREEIAMNDFIDENLRTGRIRPSNSPIASPLFFVMKKDGGLRPTQDYRRLNSHTVR
;
A
#
# COMPACT_ATOMS: atom_id res chain seq x y z
N GLY A 1 1.36 -20.42 -2.26
CA GLY A 1 1.99 -21.43 -3.13
C GLY A 1 3.28 -20.86 -3.68
N ALA A 2 4.34 -21.68 -3.69
CA ALA A 2 5.72 -21.43 -4.15
C ALA A 2 6.45 -20.24 -3.47
N LYS A 3 7.19 -20.53 -2.40
CA LYS A 3 8.40 -19.77 -2.05
C LYS A 3 9.40 -20.06 -3.18
N SER A 4 9.56 -19.15 -4.13
CA SER A 4 10.73 -19.20 -5.02
C SER A 4 11.95 -18.99 -4.13
N ASP A 5 12.82 -19.99 -4.01
CA ASP A 5 14.16 -19.79 -3.45
C ASP A 5 14.84 -18.71 -4.30
N VAL A 6 14.94 -17.50 -3.76
CA VAL A 6 15.66 -16.41 -4.40
C VAL A 6 17.11 -16.84 -4.44
N THR A 7 17.58 -17.19 -5.64
CA THR A 7 19.01 -17.47 -5.83
C THR A 7 19.74 -16.14 -5.79
N ILE A 8 20.34 -15.84 -4.63
CA ILE A 8 21.08 -14.61 -4.41
C ILE A 8 22.44 -14.74 -5.12
N PRO A 9 22.82 -13.80 -6.02
CA PRO A 9 24.14 -13.81 -6.62
C PRO A 9 25.23 -13.79 -5.55
N GLY A 10 26.36 -14.50 -5.77
CA GLY A 10 27.40 -14.64 -4.75
C GLY A 10 27.97 -13.32 -4.21
N TRP A 11 28.00 -12.26 -5.02
CA TRP A 11 28.44 -10.92 -4.59
C TRP A 11 27.45 -10.21 -3.64
N CYS A 12 26.25 -10.76 -3.48
CA CYS A 12 25.20 -10.28 -2.56
C CYS A 12 25.01 -11.19 -1.35
N SER A 13 25.83 -12.25 -1.17
CA SER A 13 25.62 -13.24 -0.09
C SER A 13 25.54 -12.61 1.29
N ASP A 14 26.34 -11.57 1.53
CA ASP A 14 26.42 -10.87 2.81
C ASP A 14 25.16 -10.05 3.13
N TYR A 15 24.28 -9.86 2.15
CA TYR A 15 23.03 -9.11 2.24
C TYR A 15 21.80 -10.01 2.08
N ALA A 16 21.93 -11.30 2.36
CA ALA A 16 20.86 -12.27 2.18
C ALA A 16 19.58 -11.91 2.97
N ASP A 17 19.73 -11.22 4.09
CA ASP A 17 18.64 -10.70 4.91
C ASP A 17 17.77 -9.68 4.16
N VAL A 18 18.33 -8.81 3.30
CA VAL A 18 17.52 -7.82 2.57
C VAL A 18 16.63 -8.46 1.49
N PHE A 19 16.97 -9.68 1.05
CA PHE A 19 16.15 -10.49 0.15
C PHE A 19 15.16 -11.41 0.89
N SER A 20 15.22 -11.46 2.22
CA SER A 20 14.33 -12.29 3.04
C SER A 20 12.93 -11.70 3.10
N LYS A 21 11.93 -12.51 2.72
CA LYS A 21 10.51 -12.14 2.90
C LYS A 21 10.15 -11.88 4.37
N THR A 22 10.76 -12.62 5.30
CA THR A 22 10.52 -12.45 6.74
C THR A 22 11.04 -11.10 7.22
N GLU A 23 12.22 -10.68 6.79
CA GLU A 23 12.77 -9.37 7.15
C GLU A 23 12.02 -8.25 6.43
N PHE A 24 11.67 -8.43 5.16
CA PHE A 24 10.83 -7.49 4.40
C PHE A 24 9.49 -7.23 5.10
N ASP A 25 8.86 -8.25 5.69
CA ASP A 25 7.58 -8.10 6.37
C ASP A 25 7.64 -7.39 7.72
N LYS A 26 8.84 -7.16 8.26
CA LYS A 26 9.01 -6.35 9.48
C LYS A 26 9.00 -4.87 9.10
N LEU A 27 8.18 -4.09 9.80
CA LEU A 27 8.25 -2.63 9.69
C LEU A 27 9.56 -2.11 10.29
N PRO A 28 10.14 -1.04 9.72
CA PRO A 28 11.29 -0.39 10.33
C PRO A 28 10.93 0.12 11.73
N PRO A 29 11.91 0.23 12.64
CA PRO A 29 11.68 0.76 13.97
C PRO A 29 11.16 2.20 13.89
N ARG A 30 10.26 2.57 14.81
CA ARG A 30 9.79 3.95 14.95
C ARG A 30 10.98 4.86 15.24
N ARG A 31 11.02 6.00 14.55
CA ARG A 31 12.05 7.03 14.73
C ARG A 31 11.49 8.18 15.57
N ARG A 32 12.36 9.09 16.01
CA ARG A 32 11.97 10.31 16.75
C ARG A 32 11.00 11.20 15.96
N TRP A 33 11.12 11.19 14.64
CA TRP A 33 10.36 12.03 13.73
C TRP A 33 9.49 11.15 12.85
N ASP A 34 8.19 11.44 12.81
CA ASP A 34 7.28 10.91 11.81
C ASP A 34 7.15 11.90 10.65
N HIS A 35 6.82 11.39 9.45
CA HIS A 35 6.57 12.25 8.30
C HIS A 35 5.15 12.84 8.39
N GLU A 36 5.06 14.16 8.39
CA GLU A 36 3.79 14.88 8.31
C GLU A 36 3.49 15.27 6.86
N ILE A 37 2.26 15.04 6.42
CA ILE A 37 1.76 15.46 5.11
C ILE A 37 0.85 16.65 5.33
N ASN A 38 1.37 17.85 5.03
CA ASN A 38 0.61 19.09 5.17
C ASN A 38 -0.42 19.25 4.04
N LEU A 39 -1.65 19.60 4.42
CA LEU A 39 -2.72 19.94 3.48
C LEU A 39 -2.86 21.47 3.40
N ARG A 40 -3.28 21.97 2.24
CA ARG A 40 -3.56 23.40 2.00
C ARG A 40 -4.75 23.87 2.83
N ASP A 41 -4.75 25.15 3.21
CA ASP A 41 -5.87 25.77 3.91
C ASP A 41 -7.19 25.59 3.16
N GLY A 42 -8.26 25.31 3.91
CA GLY A 42 -9.60 25.11 3.36
C GLY A 42 -9.85 23.72 2.76
N TRP A 43 -8.92 22.77 2.87
CA TRP A 43 -9.16 21.38 2.44
C TRP A 43 -10.35 20.74 3.16
N GLU A 44 -10.65 21.14 4.39
CA GLU A 44 -11.78 20.64 5.19
C GLU A 44 -13.13 20.94 4.52
N SER A 45 -13.20 22.00 3.72
CA SER A 45 -14.41 22.34 2.95
C SER A 45 -14.69 21.33 1.84
N ASP A 46 -13.67 20.61 1.35
CA ASP A 46 -13.82 19.50 0.41
C ASP A 46 -14.14 18.17 1.13
N ARG A 47 -15.18 18.19 1.98
CA ARG A 47 -15.72 17.03 2.76
C ARG A 47 -16.05 15.80 1.91
N LYS A 48 -15.99 15.93 0.59
CA LYS A 48 -16.23 14.89 -0.41
C LYS A 48 -15.00 14.01 -0.66
N LEU A 49 -13.88 14.18 0.05
CA LEU A 49 -12.72 13.26 -0.02
C LEU A 49 -13.05 11.81 0.40
N ARG A 50 -14.31 11.46 0.68
CA ARG A 50 -14.79 10.07 0.70
C ARG A 50 -14.99 9.58 -0.74
N GLY A 51 -13.91 9.08 -1.36
CA GLY A 51 -14.01 8.42 -2.66
C GLY A 51 -14.97 7.24 -2.61
N ARG A 52 -15.85 7.13 -3.60
CA ARG A 52 -16.62 5.88 -3.79
C ARG A 52 -15.66 4.81 -4.28
N ASN A 53 -15.70 3.64 -3.65
CA ASN A 53 -14.95 2.49 -4.14
C ASN A 53 -15.42 2.11 -5.54
N TYR A 54 -14.48 1.68 -6.37
CA TYR A 54 -14.80 1.11 -7.67
C TYR A 54 -15.47 -0.25 -7.48
N HIS A 55 -16.33 -0.63 -8.42
CA HIS A 55 -16.82 -2.01 -8.48
C HIS A 55 -15.66 -2.94 -8.82
N LEU A 56 -15.56 -4.05 -8.10
CA LEU A 56 -14.53 -5.07 -8.30
C LEU A 56 -15.15 -6.27 -9.00
N ALA A 57 -14.44 -6.82 -9.99
CA ALA A 57 -14.74 -8.14 -10.51
C ALA A 57 -14.40 -9.23 -9.47
N PRO A 58 -14.95 -10.46 -9.55
CA PRO A 58 -14.69 -11.50 -8.55
C PRO A 58 -13.20 -11.79 -8.33
N ARG A 59 -12.39 -11.76 -9.40
CA ARG A 59 -10.93 -11.95 -9.33
C ARG A 59 -10.23 -10.82 -8.56
N GLU A 60 -10.72 -9.59 -8.70
CA GLU A 60 -10.20 -8.41 -8.01
C GLU A 60 -10.62 -8.38 -6.55
N GLU A 61 -11.82 -8.87 -6.23
CA GLU A 61 -12.30 -9.00 -4.86
C GLU A 61 -11.44 -9.99 -4.06
N ILE A 62 -11.11 -11.14 -4.64
CA ILE A 62 -10.17 -12.10 -4.03
C ILE A 62 -8.81 -11.43 -3.79
N ALA A 63 -8.27 -10.74 -4.81
CA ALA A 63 -7.00 -10.03 -4.68
C ALA A 63 -7.05 -8.89 -3.65
N MET A 64 -8.21 -8.25 -3.47
CA MET A 64 -8.43 -7.22 -2.45
C MET A 64 -8.34 -7.82 -1.05
N ASN A 65 -9.04 -8.93 -0.81
CA ASN A 65 -9.02 -9.61 0.49
C ASN A 65 -7.61 -10.10 0.83
N ASP A 66 -6.92 -10.75 -0.11
CA ASP A 66 -5.53 -11.18 0.06
C ASP A 66 -4.59 -10.00 0.39
N PHE A 67 -4.78 -8.86 -0.29
CA PHE A 67 -4.01 -7.65 -0.03
C PHE A 67 -4.28 -7.09 1.37
N ILE A 68 -5.54 -7.00 1.79
CA ILE A 68 -5.94 -6.49 3.10
C ILE A 68 -5.38 -7.39 4.20
N ASP A 69 -5.56 -8.69 4.10
CA ASP A 69 -5.13 -9.66 5.10
C ASP A 69 -3.61 -9.63 5.29
N GLU A 70 -2.84 -9.65 4.20
CA GLU A 70 -1.38 -9.57 4.25
C GLU A 70 -0.88 -8.26 4.87
N ASN A 71 -1.49 -7.12 4.52
CA ASN A 71 -1.04 -5.83 5.01
C ASN A 71 -1.49 -5.57 6.46
N LEU A 72 -2.61 -6.14 6.91
CA LEU A 72 -3.00 -6.15 8.32
C LEU A 72 -2.05 -7.03 9.13
N ARG A 73 -1.79 -8.26 8.66
CA ARG A 73 -0.87 -9.22 9.30
C ARG A 73 0.54 -8.64 9.47
N THR A 74 1.01 -7.88 8.49
CA THR A 74 2.35 -7.25 8.52
C THR A 74 2.35 -5.84 9.13
N GLY A 75 1.20 -5.34 9.59
CA GLY A 75 1.06 -4.03 10.23
C GLY A 75 1.20 -2.82 9.29
N ARG A 76 1.31 -3.04 7.98
CA ARG A 76 1.45 -1.98 6.96
C ARG A 76 0.21 -1.11 6.86
N ILE A 77 -0.96 -1.68 7.12
CA ILE A 77 -2.22 -0.95 7.23
C ILE A 77 -2.89 -1.27 8.57
N ARG A 78 -3.85 -0.44 8.96
CA ARG A 78 -4.68 -0.64 10.15
C ARG A 78 -6.08 -0.04 9.92
N PRO A 79 -7.11 -0.52 10.64
CA PRO A 79 -8.39 0.15 10.69
C PRO A 79 -8.25 1.62 11.12
N SER A 80 -9.02 2.51 10.50
CA SER A 80 -8.98 3.95 10.78
C SER A 80 -10.35 4.57 10.54
N ASN A 81 -10.71 5.55 11.38
CA ASN A 81 -11.92 6.38 11.23
C ASN A 81 -11.57 7.72 10.57
N SER A 82 -10.92 7.66 9.39
CA SER A 82 -10.50 8.85 8.66
C SER A 82 -11.69 9.57 7.98
N PRO A 83 -11.71 10.93 7.98
CA PRO A 83 -12.65 11.68 7.14
C PRO A 83 -12.31 11.59 5.64
N ILE A 84 -11.09 11.15 5.30
CA ILE A 84 -10.54 11.04 3.95
C ILE A 84 -10.47 9.55 3.55
N ALA A 85 -10.94 9.22 2.35
CA ALA A 85 -10.82 7.90 1.75
C ALA A 85 -10.50 7.99 0.25
N SER A 86 -9.46 7.28 -0.20
CA SER A 86 -9.18 7.14 -1.63
C SER A 86 -9.71 5.80 -2.12
N PRO A 87 -10.16 5.68 -3.39
CA PRO A 87 -10.64 4.43 -3.95
C PRO A 87 -9.48 3.56 -4.46
N LEU A 88 -9.53 2.26 -4.17
CA LEU A 88 -8.54 1.28 -4.58
C LEU A 88 -9.08 0.52 -5.79
N PHE A 89 -8.21 0.23 -6.76
CA PHE A 89 -8.51 -0.56 -7.95
C PHE A 89 -7.29 -1.40 -8.34
N PHE A 90 -7.45 -2.27 -9.32
CA PHE A 90 -6.35 -3.10 -9.82
C PHE A 90 -5.93 -2.73 -11.22
N VAL A 91 -4.62 -2.78 -11.45
CA VAL A 91 -4.03 -2.69 -12.79
C VAL A 91 -3.38 -4.02 -13.13
N MET A 92 -3.61 -4.51 -14.33
CA MET A 92 -2.98 -5.73 -14.82
C MET A 92 -1.49 -5.49 -15.08
N LYS A 93 -0.65 -6.33 -14.50
CA LYS A 93 0.79 -6.40 -14.79
C LYS A 93 1.02 -7.19 -16.08
N LYS A 94 2.21 -7.04 -16.66
CA LYS A 94 2.63 -7.79 -17.87
C LYS A 94 2.60 -9.31 -17.68
N ASP A 95 2.82 -9.79 -16.45
CA ASP A 95 2.79 -11.21 -16.06
C ASP A 95 1.35 -11.74 -15.83
N GLY A 96 0.32 -10.92 -16.08
CA GLY A 96 -1.08 -11.26 -15.85
C GLY A 96 -1.53 -11.15 -14.38
N GLY A 97 -0.63 -10.77 -13.46
CA GLY A 97 -0.95 -10.50 -12.07
C GLY A 97 -1.70 -9.17 -11.88
N LEU A 98 -2.41 -9.03 -10.76
CA LEU A 98 -3.09 -7.79 -10.40
C LEU A 98 -2.20 -6.95 -9.47
N ARG A 99 -2.13 -5.64 -9.70
CA ARG A 99 -1.45 -4.67 -8.84
C ARG A 99 -2.46 -3.77 -8.14
N PRO A 100 -2.59 -3.84 -6.81
CA PRO A 100 -3.43 -2.90 -6.07
C PRO A 100 -2.89 -1.48 -6.27
N THR A 101 -3.77 -0.56 -6.65
CA THR A 101 -3.44 0.83 -6.99
C THR A 101 -4.47 1.75 -6.35
N GLN A 102 -3.99 2.80 -5.68
CA GLN A 102 -4.82 3.74 -4.95
C GLN A 102 -4.86 5.08 -5.72
N ASP A 103 -6.05 5.62 -5.97
CA ASP A 103 -6.20 6.91 -6.64
C ASP A 103 -6.07 8.07 -5.66
N TYR A 104 -4.85 8.57 -5.48
CA TYR A 104 -4.57 9.74 -4.62
C TYR A 104 -4.72 11.08 -5.34
N ARG A 105 -5.15 11.15 -6.60
CA ARG A 105 -5.14 12.43 -7.38
C ARG A 105 -5.84 13.57 -6.66
N ARG A 106 -6.96 13.28 -6.00
CA ARG A 106 -7.72 14.27 -5.25
C ARG A 106 -7.12 14.66 -3.90
N LEU A 107 -6.48 13.71 -3.21
CA LEU A 107 -5.72 14.04 -2.01
C LEU A 107 -4.52 14.92 -2.40
N ASN A 108 -3.80 14.54 -3.45
CA ASN A 108 -2.63 15.24 -3.96
C ASN A 108 -2.92 16.65 -4.50
N SER A 109 -4.17 16.97 -4.90
CA SER A 109 -4.53 18.34 -5.27
C SER A 109 -4.58 19.28 -4.05
N HIS A 110 -4.69 18.72 -2.84
CA HIS A 110 -4.74 19.44 -1.58
C HIS A 110 -3.44 19.33 -0.77
N THR A 111 -2.49 18.49 -1.16
CA THR A 111 -1.19 18.43 -0.48
C THR A 111 -0.34 19.65 -0.82
N VAL A 112 0.37 20.16 0.18
CA VAL A 112 1.46 21.12 -0.02
C VAL A 112 2.63 20.37 -0.67
N ARG A 113 3.32 21.02 -1.61
CA ARG A 113 4.50 20.45 -2.28
C ARG A 113 5.77 20.91 -1.62
#